data_AF-A0A2K4KUW1-F1
#
_entry.id   AF-A0A2K4KUW1-F1
#
_cell.length_a   1.000
_cell.length_b   1.000
_cell.length_c   1.000
_cell.angle_alpha   90.00
_cell.angle_beta   90.00
_cell.angle_gamma   90.00
#
_symmetry.space_group_name_H-M   'P 1'
#
loop_
_entity.id
_entity.type
_entity.pdbx_description
1 polymer ?
#
loop_
_entity_poly.entity_id
_entity_poly.type
_entity_poly.pdbx_seq_one_letter_code
_entity_poly.pdbx_strand_id
1 'polypeptide(L)'
;MSVIDQWREFRPSSWTRSDMAGAAQPHGPDDEPEANYWLAWPPYITGDRQDPGHPSQVMRRRFKTKEAAMAHADKAWPLGRWEEK
;
A
#
# COMPACT_ATOMS: atom_id res chain seq x y z
N MET A 1 -10.27 10.32 -13.95
CA MET A 1 -10.50 9.21 -13.01
C MET A 1 -10.16 9.72 -11.64
N SER A 2 -11.09 9.60 -10.69
CA SER A 2 -10.80 10.03 -9.32
C SER A 2 -9.80 9.05 -8.71
N VAL A 3 -8.96 9.51 -7.79
CA VAL A 3 -7.95 8.69 -7.09
C VAL A 3 -8.57 7.45 -6.42
N ILE A 4 -9.89 7.44 -6.16
CA ILE A 4 -10.64 6.35 -5.51
C ILE A 4 -10.97 5.20 -6.47
N ASP A 5 -11.05 5.43 -7.79
CA ASP A 5 -11.50 4.42 -8.75
C ASP A 5 -10.52 3.23 -8.91
N GLN A 6 -9.30 3.37 -8.39
CA GLN A 6 -8.20 2.41 -8.55
C GLN A 6 -7.97 1.52 -7.33
N TRP A 7 -8.56 1.86 -6.18
CA TRP A 7 -8.38 1.13 -4.93
C TRP A 7 -9.52 0.14 -4.70
N ARG A 8 -9.18 -1.11 -4.43
CA ARG A 8 -10.14 -2.17 -4.12
C ARG A 8 -9.86 -2.72 -2.73
N GLU A 9 -10.93 -2.97 -1.98
CA GLU A 9 -10.81 -3.74 -0.73
C GLU A 9 -10.43 -5.18 -1.08
N PHE A 10 -9.29 -5.63 -0.57
CA PHE A 10 -8.80 -6.99 -0.76
C PHE A 10 -9.31 -7.92 0.34
N ARG A 11 -9.32 -7.43 1.57
CA ARG A 11 -9.86 -8.07 2.78
C ARG A 11 -10.19 -6.99 3.82
N PRO A 12 -10.91 -7.29 4.91
CA PRO A 12 -11.18 -6.32 5.97
C PRO A 12 -9.90 -5.60 6.39
N SER A 13 -9.96 -4.27 6.40
CA SER A 13 -8.82 -3.42 6.76
C SER A 13 -7.59 -3.52 5.84
N SER A 14 -7.76 -3.94 4.59
CA SER A 14 -6.70 -3.98 3.57
C SER A 14 -7.21 -3.60 2.19
N TRP A 15 -6.53 -2.64 1.58
CA TRP A 15 -6.88 -2.08 0.29
C TRP A 15 -5.68 -2.11 -0.65
N THR A 16 -5.92 -2.42 -1.91
CA THR A 16 -4.87 -2.57 -2.93
C THR A 16 -5.26 -1.89 -4.24
N ARG A 17 -4.27 -1.36 -4.93
CA ARG A 17 -4.38 -0.92 -6.33
C ARG A 17 -4.09 -2.06 -7.30
N SER A 18 -4.27 -1.80 -8.59
CA SER A 18 -3.96 -2.76 -9.67
C SER A 18 -2.49 -3.17 -9.75
N ASP A 19 -1.57 -2.30 -9.32
CA ASP A 19 -0.13 -2.58 -9.25
C ASP A 19 0.30 -3.27 -7.95
N MET A 20 -0.67 -3.70 -7.13
CA MET A 20 -0.47 -4.31 -5.81
C MET A 20 0.10 -3.36 -4.74
N ALA A 21 0.27 -2.07 -5.01
CA ALA A 21 0.49 -1.12 -3.94
C ALA A 21 -0.74 -1.10 -3.04
N GLY A 22 -0.55 -0.79 -1.76
CA GLY A 22 -1.69 -0.89 -0.87
C GLY A 22 -1.57 -0.17 0.46
N ALA A 23 -2.65 -0.29 1.22
CA ALA A 23 -2.82 0.31 2.53
C ALA A 23 -3.59 -0.66 3.42
N ALA A 24 -3.03 -1.00 4.58
CA ALA A 24 -3.71 -1.85 5.54
C ALA A 24 -3.32 -1.57 6.98
N GLN A 25 -4.18 -2.04 7.87
CA GLN A 25 -3.82 -2.21 9.27
C GLN A 25 -2.97 -3.48 9.40
N PRO A 26 -1.92 -3.51 10.24
CA PRO A 26 -1.30 -4.76 10.65
C PRO A 26 -2.33 -5.77 11.16
N HIS A 27 -2.31 -6.96 10.58
CA HIS A 27 -3.17 -8.08 10.95
C HIS A 27 -2.44 -9.09 11.82
N GLY A 28 -3.18 -9.72 12.70
CA GLY A 28 -2.75 -10.87 13.48
C GLY A 28 -2.72 -12.18 12.68
N PRO A 29 -2.35 -13.30 13.33
CA PRO A 29 -2.35 -14.63 12.71
C PRO A 29 -3.72 -15.07 12.16
N ASP A 30 -4.81 -14.57 12.75
CA ASP A 30 -6.19 -14.89 12.35
C ASP A 30 -6.76 -13.93 11.30
N ASP A 31 -5.91 -13.11 10.68
CA ASP A 31 -6.27 -12.08 9.70
C ASP A 31 -7.20 -10.96 10.23
N GLU A 32 -7.22 -10.79 11.55
CA GLU A 32 -7.94 -9.69 12.22
C GLU A 32 -7.04 -8.46 12.37
N PRO A 33 -7.55 -7.24 12.16
CA PRO A 33 -6.77 -6.02 12.33
C PRO A 33 -6.46 -5.79 13.82
N GLU A 34 -5.19 -5.91 14.21
CA GLU A 34 -4.75 -5.73 15.60
C GLU A 34 -4.33 -4.29 15.90
N ALA A 35 -3.98 -3.53 14.86
CA ALA A 35 -3.44 -2.19 14.99
C ALA A 35 -4.50 -1.12 14.71
N ASN A 36 -4.55 -0.08 15.55
CA ASN A 36 -5.40 1.10 15.33
C ASN A 36 -4.80 2.13 14.34
N TYR A 37 -3.81 1.72 13.55
CA TYR A 37 -3.13 2.56 12.57
C TYR A 37 -3.00 1.82 11.24
N TRP A 38 -2.88 2.62 10.18
CA TRP A 38 -2.70 2.17 8.81
C TRP A 38 -1.25 2.33 8.38
N LEU A 39 -0.79 1.41 7.54
CA LEU A 39 0.48 1.45 6.86
C LEU A 39 0.24 1.50 5.35
N ALA A 40 1.15 2.15 4.64
CA ALA A 40 1.22 2.08 3.19
C ALA A 40 2.32 1.09 2.80
N TRP A 41 2.03 0.19 1.87
CA TRP A 41 3.03 -0.70 1.30
C TRP A 41 3.22 -0.44 -0.19
N PRO A 42 4.46 -0.61 -0.68
CA PRO A 42 4.77 -0.41 -2.08
C PRO A 42 4.07 -1.42 -2.99
N PRO A 43 4.06 -1.16 -4.31
CA PRO A 43 3.72 -2.17 -5.29
C PRO A 43 4.59 -3.43 -5.10
N TYR A 44 4.08 -4.61 -5.44
CA TYR A 44 4.87 -5.84 -5.35
C TYR A 44 5.90 -5.88 -6.48
N ILE A 45 7.05 -5.24 -6.28
CA ILE A 45 8.09 -5.12 -7.31
C ILE A 45 9.23 -6.09 -7.01
N THR A 46 9.30 -7.14 -7.84
CA THR A 46 10.40 -8.04 -8.26
C THR A 46 11.61 -8.37 -7.36
N GLY A 47 11.64 -8.01 -6.08
CA GLY A 47 12.68 -8.43 -5.14
C GLY A 47 14.03 -7.73 -5.30
N ASP A 48 14.15 -6.68 -6.13
CA ASP A 48 15.34 -5.83 -6.17
C ASP A 48 15.37 -4.89 -4.95
N ARG A 49 16.41 -5.02 -4.12
CA ARG A 49 16.59 -4.19 -2.91
C ARG A 49 16.86 -2.72 -3.20
N GLN A 50 17.32 -2.39 -4.40
CA GLN A 50 17.54 -1.00 -4.82
C GLN A 50 16.24 -0.34 -5.27
N ASP A 51 15.15 -1.12 -5.42
CA ASP A 51 13.86 -0.58 -5.80
C ASP A 51 13.24 0.26 -4.67
N PRO A 52 12.84 1.51 -4.93
CA PRO A 52 12.02 2.31 -4.02
C PRO A 52 10.73 1.61 -3.55
N GLY A 53 10.24 0.60 -4.26
CA GLY A 53 9.12 -0.26 -3.91
C GLY A 53 9.49 -1.60 -3.26
N HIS A 54 10.76 -1.81 -2.88
CA HIS A 54 11.16 -3.03 -2.19
C HIS A 54 10.47 -3.13 -0.81
N PRO A 55 10.00 -4.32 -0.36
CA PRO A 55 9.34 -4.47 0.94
C PRO A 55 10.17 -4.02 2.16
N SER A 56 11.51 -3.97 2.05
CA SER A 56 12.36 -3.40 3.11
C SER A 56 12.29 -1.87 3.20
N GLN A 57 11.74 -1.21 2.18
CA GLN A 57 11.44 0.22 2.13
C GLN A 57 10.01 0.53 2.60
N VAL A 58 9.24 -0.47 3.06
CA VAL A 58 7.91 -0.25 3.67
C VAL A 58 8.06 0.82 4.74
N MET A 59 7.45 1.97 4.46
CA MET A 59 7.54 3.12 5.33
C MET A 59 6.83 2.77 6.64
N ARG A 60 7.59 2.69 7.73
CA ARG A 60 7.10 2.53 9.12
C ARG A 60 6.21 3.70 9.59
N ARG A 61 5.80 4.59 8.68
CA ARG A 61 4.95 5.73 8.95
C ARG A 61 3.53 5.22 9.19
N ARG A 62 3.03 5.52 10.38
CA ARG A 62 1.69 5.17 10.82
C ARG A 62 0.71 6.28 10.43
N PHE A 63 -0.41 5.89 9.82
CA PHE A 63 -1.48 6.80 9.44
C PHE A 63 -2.71 6.52 10.30
N LYS A 64 -3.48 7.56 10.62
CA LYS A 64 -4.72 7.41 11.42
C LYS A 64 -5.88 6.86 10.58
N THR A 65 -5.87 7.06 9.27
CA THR A 65 -6.95 6.67 8.36
C THR A 65 -6.41 5.94 7.14
N LYS A 66 -7.25 5.12 6.51
CA LYS A 66 -6.89 4.41 5.28
C LYS A 66 -6.61 5.39 4.13
N GLU A 67 -7.40 6.45 4.01
CA GLU A 67 -7.28 7.45 2.96
C GLU A 67 -5.93 8.18 3.03
N ALA A 68 -5.44 8.44 4.24
CA ALA A 68 -4.13 9.06 4.43
C ALA A 68 -2.98 8.12 4.03
N ALA A 69 -3.12 6.81 4.30
CA ALA A 69 -2.16 5.81 3.85
C ALA A 69 -2.21 5.63 2.32
N MET A 70 -3.39 5.57 1.72
CA MET A 70 -3.59 5.49 0.26
C MET A 70 -2.99 6.71 -0.45
N ALA A 71 -3.31 7.93 0.00
CA ALA A 71 -2.76 9.16 -0.57
C ALA A 71 -1.23 9.22 -0.45
N HIS A 72 -0.67 8.64 0.62
CA HIS A 72 0.77 8.51 0.76
C HIS A 72 1.35 7.51 -0.25
N ALA A 73 0.70 6.36 -0.44
CA ALA A 73 1.11 5.37 -1.44
C ALA A 73 1.06 5.96 -2.85
N ASP A 74 0.02 6.72 -3.21
CA ASP A 74 -0.10 7.40 -4.50
C ASP A 74 1.03 8.40 -4.75
N LYS A 75 1.45 9.12 -3.70
CA LYS A 75 2.57 10.07 -3.78
C LYS A 75 3.93 9.38 -3.86
N ALA A 76 4.14 8.32 -3.07
CA ALA A 76 5.42 7.63 -2.97
C ALA A 76 5.68 6.73 -4.18
N TRP A 77 4.63 6.05 -4.64
CA TRP A 77 4.64 5.12 -5.76
C TRP A 77 3.50 5.47 -6.74
N PRO A 78 3.69 6.48 -7.60
CA PRO A 78 2.71 6.81 -8.63
C PRO A 78 2.51 5.66 -9.61
N LEU A 79 1.26 5.40 -10.02
CA LEU A 79 0.94 4.44 -11.07
C LEU A 79 1.60 4.80 -12.41
N GLY A 80 1.86 3.79 -13.24
CA GLY A 80 2.47 3.96 -14.57
C GLY A 80 3.99 4.17 -14.56
N ARG A 81 4.59 4.57 -13.42
CA ARG A 81 6.06 4.69 -13.30
C ARG A 81 6.80 3.37 -13.59
N TRP A 82 6.13 2.24 -13.37
CA TRP A 82 6.70 0.90 -13.52
C TRP A 82 6.22 0.16 -14.78
N GLU A 83 5.32 0.77 -15.55
CA GLU A 83 4.80 0.22 -16.81
C GLU A 83 5.70 0.58 -18.02
N GLU A 84 6.71 1.44 -17.84
CA GLU A 84 7.74 1.71 -18.84
C GLU A 84 8.85 0.65 -18.80
N LYS A 85 8.58 -0.54 -19.33
CA LYS A 85 9.60 -1.43 -19.92
C LYS A 85 9.06 -2.18 -21.13
#